data_AF-A0A1V5JLJ5-F1
#
_entry.id   AF-A0A1V5JLJ5-F1
#
_cell.length_a   1.000
_cell.length_b   1.000
_cell.length_c   1.000
_cell.angle_alpha   90.00
_cell.angle_beta   90.00
_cell.angle_gamma   90.00
#
_symmetry.space_group_name_H-M   'P 1'
#
loop_
_entity.id
_entity.type
_entity.pdbx_description
1 polymer ?
#
loop_
_entity_poly.entity_id
_entity_poly.type
_entity_poly.pdbx_seq_one_letter_code
_entity_poly.pdbx_strand_id
1 'polypeptide(L)' 'MAAASVVAKVLRDRIMDRLDRLFPEYGFRAHKGYPTAAHRRALAQYGPSPVHRRSFSWGGVS' A
#
# COMPACT_ATOMS: atom_id res chain seq x y z
N MET A 1 -10.43 21.77 -9.20
CA MET A 1 -10.18 20.59 -8.34
C MET A 1 -9.86 19.28 -9.11
N ALA A 2 -9.86 19.23 -10.45
CA ALA A 2 -9.43 18.05 -11.21
C ALA A 2 -7.89 17.91 -11.36
N ALA A 3 -7.14 19.03 -11.38
CA ALA A 3 -5.68 18.98 -11.50
C ALA A 3 -5.00 18.37 -10.25
N ALA A 4 -5.55 18.62 -9.04
CA ALA A 4 -5.02 18.06 -7.79
C ALA A 4 -5.21 16.53 -7.70
N SER A 5 -6.31 15.98 -8.22
CA SER A 5 -6.59 14.54 -8.18
C SER A 5 -5.75 13.75 -9.19
N VAL A 6 -5.44 14.33 -10.35
CA VAL A 6 -4.53 13.74 -11.34
C VAL A 6 -3.10 13.74 -10.81
N VAL A 7 -2.62 14.87 -10.29
CA VAL A 7 -1.26 14.97 -9.72
C VAL A 7 -1.11 14.03 -8.51
N ALA A 8 -2.11 13.97 -7.63
CA ALA A 8 -2.12 13.03 -6.51
C ALA A 8 -2.11 11.56 -6.97
N LYS A 9 -2.79 11.24 -8.08
CA LYS A 9 -2.78 9.88 -8.67
C LYS A 9 -1.40 9.51 -9.20
N VAL A 10 -0.77 10.38 -10.00
CA VAL A 10 0.55 10.13 -10.59
C VAL A 10 1.63 9.97 -9.49
N LEU A 11 1.60 10.84 -8.47
CA LEU A 11 2.52 10.73 -7.34
C LEU A 11 2.33 9.43 -6.57
N ARG A 12 1.09 9.06 -6.26
CA ARG A 12 0.78 7.79 -5.60
C ARG A 12 1.26 6.60 -6.42
N ASP A 13 1.01 6.57 -7.73
CA ASP A 13 1.42 5.45 -8.57
C ASP A 13 2.94 5.26 -8.56
N ARG A 14 3.71 6.36 -8.62
CA ARG A 14 5.18 6.35 -8.53
C ARG A 14 5.69 5.91 -7.16
N ILE A 15 5.07 6.38 -6.08
CA ILE A 15 5.41 5.96 -4.71
C ILE A 15 5.17 4.46 -4.57
N MET A 16 4.04 3.96 -5.05
CA MET A 16 3.67 2.54 -4.94
C MET A 16 4.61 1.64 -5.74
N ASP A 17 5.07 2.07 -6.92
CA ASP A 17 6.09 1.33 -7.68
C ASP A 17 7.44 1.30 -6.96
N ARG A 18 7.80 2.36 -6.22
CA ARG A 18 9.03 2.39 -5.41
C ARG A 18 8.89 1.50 -4.18
N LEU A 19 7.73 1.52 -3.52
CA LEU A 19 7.44 0.67 -2.38
C LEU A 19 7.42 -0.80 -2.76
N ASP A 20 6.91 -1.14 -3.94
CA ASP A 20 6.93 -2.51 -4.47
C ASP A 20 8.35 -3.06 -4.62
N ARG A 21 9.31 -2.21 -4.98
CA ARG A 21 10.73 -2.61 -5.05
C ARG A 21 11.35 -2.80 -3.66
N LEU A 22 10.88 -2.06 -2.66
CA LEU A 22 11.39 -2.14 -1.28
C LEU A 22 10.70 -3.24 -0.46
N PHE A 23 9.46 -3.55 -0.81
CA PHE A 23 8.56 -4.47 -0.12
C PHE A 23 7.78 -5.32 -1.14
N PRO A 24 8.48 -6.14 -1.95
CA PRO A 24 7.87 -6.91 -3.03
C PRO A 24 6.79 -7.88 -2.56
N GLU A 25 6.84 -8.30 -1.29
CA GLU A 25 5.91 -9.23 -0.66
C GLU A 25 4.49 -8.67 -0.54
N TYR A 26 4.35 -7.34 -0.57
CA TYR A 26 3.08 -6.64 -0.37
C TYR A 26 2.37 -6.32 -1.69
N GLY A 27 3.08 -6.37 -2.82
CA GLY A 27 2.51 -6.13 -4.15
C GLY A 27 1.98 -4.70 -4.36
N PHE A 28 2.62 -3.69 -3.75
CA PHE A 28 2.19 -2.29 -3.80
C PHE A 28 1.95 -1.77 -5.23
N ARG A 29 2.72 -2.25 -6.21
CA ARG A 29 2.52 -1.89 -7.61
C ARG A 29 1.16 -2.33 -8.14
N ALA A 30 0.66 -3.50 -7.72
CA ALA A 30 -0.56 -4.08 -8.23
C ALA A 30 -1.80 -3.38 -7.67
N HIS A 31 -1.83 -3.14 -6.36
CA HIS A 31 -3.00 -2.56 -5.69
C HIS A 31 -2.88 -1.05 -5.43
N LYS A 32 -1.74 -0.42 -5.73
CA LYS A 32 -1.49 1.03 -5.61
C LYS A 32 -1.86 1.63 -4.24
N GLY A 33 -1.67 0.86 -3.18
CA GLY A 33 -1.96 1.27 -1.80
C GLY A 33 -3.42 1.13 -1.37
N TYR A 34 -4.30 0.61 -2.24
CA TYR A 34 -5.67 0.26 -1.85
C TYR A 34 -5.69 -1.03 -1.02
N PRO A 35 -6.57 -1.15 0.00
CA PRO A 35 -6.66 -2.31 0.89
C PRO A 35 -7.40 -3.47 0.20
N THR A 36 -6.79 -4.05 -0.83
CA THR A 36 -7.32 -5.20 -1.55
C THR A 36 -7.19 -6.49 -0.72
N ALA A 37 -7.85 -7.56 -1.15
CA ALA A 37 -7.70 -8.87 -0.53
C ALA A 37 -6.24 -9.37 -0.58
N ALA A 38 -5.52 -9.10 -1.67
CA ALA A 38 -4.10 -9.41 -1.79
C ALA A 38 -3.25 -8.67 -0.74
N HIS A 39 -3.53 -7.38 -0.53
CA HIS A 39 -2.83 -6.58 0.46
C HIS A 39 -3.08 -7.08 1.89
N ARG A 40 -4.33 -7.44 2.21
CA ARG A 40 -4.66 -8.04 3.52
C ARG A 40 -3.98 -9.39 3.74
N ARG A 41 -3.86 -10.22 2.70
CA ARG A 41 -3.13 -11.49 2.78
C ARG A 41 -1.64 -11.27 3.05
N ALA A 42 -1.02 -10.32 2.36
CA ALA A 42 0.37 -9.97 2.62
C ALA A 42 0.57 -9.44 4.05
N LEU A 43 -0.34 -8.59 4.55
CA LEU A 43 -0.31 -8.12 5.94
C LEU A 43 -0.48 -9.26 6.96
N ALA A 44 -1.35 -10.24 6.67
CA ALA A 44 -1.52 -11.40 7.54
C ALA A 44 -0.30 -12.33 7.52
N GLN A 45 0.41 -12.42 6.39
CA GLN A 45 1.57 -13.30 6.22
C GLN A 45 2.89 -12.69 6.73
N TYR A 46 3.11 -11.39 6.48
CA TYR A 46 4.37 -10.71 6.75
C TYR A 46 4.27 -9.64 7.85
N GLY A 47 3.08 -9.39 8.39
CA GLY A 47 2.81 -8.29 9.30
C GLY A 47 2.75 -6.92 8.59
N PRO A 48 2.58 -5.82 9.32
CA PRO A 48 2.65 -4.47 8.77
C PRO A 48 4.10 -4.00 8.57
N SER A 49 4.46 -3.63 7.34
CA SER A 49 5.76 -2.97 7.04
C SER A 49 5.84 -1.53 7.59
N PRO A 50 7.04 -0.92 7.68
CA PRO A 50 7.24 0.43 8.23
C PRO A 50 6.47 1.55 7.51
N VAL A 51 6.06 1.32 6.26
CA VAL A 51 5.31 2.31 5.46
C VAL A 51 3.80 2.22 5.70
N HIS A 52 3.32 1.17 6.36
CA HIS A 52 1.94 1.10 6.80
C HIS A 52 1.73 2.05 7.98
N ARG A 53 0.64 2.84 7.92
CA ARG A 53 0.27 3.68 9.05
C ARG A 53 -0.07 2.79 10.24
N ARG A 54 0.73 2.87 11.30
CA ARG A 54 0.51 2.15 12.58
C ARG A 54 -0.80 2.53 13.26
N SER A 55 -1.33 3.73 12.98
CA SER A 55 -2.63 4.19 13.49
C SER A 55 -3.83 3.57 12.77
N PHE A 56 -3.61 2.84 11.68
CA PHE A 56 -4.67 2.11 11.00
C PHE A 56 -4.80 0.74 11.69
N SER A 57 -5.97 0.43 12.24
CA SER A 57 -6.25 -0.89 12.81
C SER A 57 -6.32 -1.90 11.67
N TRP A 58 -5.19 -2.53 11.36
CA TRP A 58 -5.12 -3.66 10.45
C TRP A 58 -5.64 -4.89 11.20
N GLY A 59 -6.95 -4.95 11.41
CA GLY A 59 -7.60 -6.02 12.16
C GLY A 59 -7.19 -7.38 11.60
N GLY A 60 -6.43 -8.15 12.39
CA GLY A 60 -5.96 -9.48 12.00
C GLY A 60 -4.54 -9.85 12.40
N VAL A 61 -3.80 -9.02 13.14
CA VAL A 61 -2.57 -9.48 13.81
C VAL A 61 -2.92 -9.73 15.28
N SER A 62 -3.33 -10.97 15.56
CA SER A 62 -3.30 -11.57 16.90
C SER A 62 -1.89 -12.08 17.17
#